data_AF-A0A165FNR3-F1
#
_entry.id   AF-A0A165FNR3-F1
#
_cell.length_a   1.000
_cell.length_b   1.000
_cell.length_c   1.000
_cell.angle_alpha   90.00
_cell.angle_beta   90.00
_cell.angle_gamma   90.00
#
_symmetry.space_group_name_H-M   'P 1'
#
loop_
_entity.id
_entity.type
_entity.pdbx_description
1 polymer ?
#
loop_
_entity_poly.entity_id
_entity_poly.type
_entity_poly.pdbx_seq_one_letter_code
_entity_poly.pdbx_strand_id
1 'polypeptide(L)'
;MPSAEPESISAALRRHRKLSVTAVDVAHSPSHAVVSPFAPLSTSSQASAQSKTQILWQQRIFVGTMQKYVVVEIGPSTIAGEVLQIVDAQGMLEEGAAAGGWMLWEVAQDFGMERPVRSFESLADICNSWNTDKIVNLLVIKKTLLAPVLSRSAVPRSSPICSGYVQYEHKRGKWQKRWLDLREHSLFLSKRDGGKDSVFLCSLNNFDGYYVTRPHKAPKPYVFAVKSTDSLTFFENTSDYVHLFSCTEGEGKNWLEKILLARSYVLYQERNVLSSATASSLMRAGTTRAGQRPVQPLVNVSAPKVDPPSIGFEPGSLLAKRQPA
;
A
#
# COMPACT_ATOMS: atom_id res chain seq x y z
N MET A 1 -14.29 -45.23 -39.80
CA MET A 1 -13.44 -44.92 -40.96
C MET A 1 -12.35 -43.97 -40.50
N PRO A 2 -11.07 -44.23 -40.79
CA PRO A 2 -10.00 -44.18 -39.79
C PRO A 2 -8.92 -43.12 -40.04
N SER A 3 -8.09 -42.91 -39.01
CA SER A 3 -6.62 -42.74 -39.07
C SER A 3 -6.02 -41.54 -39.83
N ALA A 4 -5.21 -40.74 -39.12
CA ALA A 4 -3.79 -40.57 -39.46
C ALA A 4 -3.04 -39.75 -38.39
N GLU A 5 -2.18 -40.42 -37.63
CA GLU A 5 -0.91 -39.84 -37.15
C GLU A 5 0.05 -39.65 -38.34
N PRO A 6 1.18 -38.96 -38.10
CA PRO A 6 2.44 -39.68 -38.36
C PRO A 6 3.49 -39.55 -37.25
N GLU A 7 4.14 -40.69 -37.03
CA GLU A 7 5.42 -40.97 -36.37
C GLU A 7 6.59 -40.12 -36.91
N SER A 8 7.47 -39.59 -36.05
CA SER A 8 8.78 -40.12 -35.60
C SER A 8 9.97 -39.82 -36.51
N ILE A 9 11.12 -39.52 -35.87
CA ILE A 9 12.53 -39.90 -36.16
C ILE A 9 13.41 -38.94 -35.31
N SER A 10 13.96 -39.41 -34.16
CA SER A 10 15.35 -39.91 -33.98
C SER A 10 16.42 -38.80 -33.94
N ALA A 11 17.53 -38.82 -33.20
CA ALA A 11 18.06 -39.49 -32.01
C ALA A 11 19.45 -38.86 -31.76
N ALA A 12 20.03 -39.12 -30.58
CA ALA A 12 21.45 -38.96 -30.21
C ALA A 12 21.92 -37.52 -29.90
N LEU A 13 22.82 -37.25 -28.95
CA LEU A 13 23.95 -38.03 -28.46
C LEU A 13 24.31 -37.64 -27.01
N ARG A 14 24.76 -38.65 -26.24
CA ARG A 14 25.45 -38.60 -24.94
C ARG A 14 26.59 -37.57 -24.90
N ARG A 15 26.85 -36.99 -23.71
CA ARG A 15 28.18 -37.09 -23.06
C ARG A 15 28.13 -36.67 -21.57
N HIS A 16 28.34 -37.67 -20.71
CA HIS A 16 28.85 -37.50 -19.36
C HIS A 16 30.29 -36.96 -19.39
N ARG A 17 30.62 -36.09 -18.44
CA ARG A 17 32.01 -35.93 -17.97
C ARG A 17 32.02 -35.68 -16.46
N LYS A 18 32.26 -36.76 -15.70
CA LYS A 18 32.79 -36.71 -14.33
C LYS A 18 34.29 -36.44 -14.44
N LEU A 19 34.82 -35.51 -13.63
CA LEU A 19 36.21 -35.52 -13.22
C LEU A 19 36.28 -35.37 -11.70
N SER A 20 37.24 -36.10 -11.15
CA SER A 20 37.43 -36.48 -9.77
C SER A 20 38.72 -35.84 -9.27
N VAL A 21 38.67 -35.33 -8.03
CA VAL A 21 39.69 -35.38 -6.96
C VAL A 21 41.12 -34.97 -7.29
N THR A 22 41.66 -33.99 -6.53
CA THR A 22 42.81 -34.21 -5.63
C THR A 22 42.90 -33.07 -4.61
N ALA A 23 42.83 -33.45 -3.34
CA ALA A 23 43.24 -32.66 -2.19
C ALA A 23 44.77 -32.69 -2.08
N VAL A 24 45.38 -31.60 -1.62
CA VAL A 24 46.75 -31.59 -1.13
C VAL A 24 46.76 -30.87 0.22
N ASP A 25 47.01 -31.66 1.25
CA ASP A 25 47.32 -31.27 2.62
C ASP A 25 48.82 -31.00 2.71
N VAL A 26 49.24 -29.86 3.29
CA VAL A 26 50.59 -29.68 3.85
C VAL A 26 50.49 -28.83 5.11
N ALA A 27 51.06 -29.35 6.19
CA ALA A 27 51.00 -28.82 7.54
C ALA A 27 52.37 -28.33 8.06
N HIS A 28 52.32 -27.57 9.18
CA HIS A 28 53.36 -27.21 10.18
C HIS A 28 54.33 -26.05 9.82
N SER A 29 54.25 -24.86 10.45
CA SER A 29 54.57 -24.40 11.85
C SER A 29 55.98 -23.76 11.92
N PRO A 30 56.38 -23.04 12.99
CA PRO A 30 55.76 -21.92 13.71
C PRO A 30 56.74 -20.71 13.87
N SER A 31 56.29 -19.51 14.27
CA SER A 31 57.21 -18.52 14.87
C SER A 31 56.53 -17.45 15.73
N HIS A 32 56.88 -17.50 17.02
CA HIS A 32 57.16 -16.42 17.97
C HIS A 32 56.12 -15.35 18.33
N ALA A 33 55.84 -15.39 19.64
CA ALA A 33 55.08 -14.43 20.43
C ALA A 33 55.74 -13.05 20.56
N VAL A 34 54.92 -12.02 20.64
CA VAL A 34 55.22 -10.78 21.38
C VAL A 34 53.99 -10.44 22.22
N VAL A 35 54.16 -10.49 23.54
CA VAL A 35 53.16 -10.13 24.54
C VAL A 35 53.34 -8.63 24.84
N SER A 36 52.28 -7.84 24.65
CA SER A 36 52.20 -6.47 25.16
C SER A 36 51.25 -6.42 26.36
N PRO A 37 51.64 -5.79 27.49
CA PRO A 37 50.77 -5.63 28.65
C PRO A 37 50.00 -4.30 28.57
N PHE A 38 48.86 -4.26 29.28
CA PHE A 38 47.93 -3.13 29.50
C PHE A 38 46.80 -2.88 28.49
N ALA A 39 45.60 -3.38 28.85
CA ALA A 39 44.33 -2.69 28.61
C ALA A 39 43.35 -3.01 29.77
N PRO A 40 42.54 -2.04 30.22
CA PRO A 40 41.72 -2.17 31.44
C PRO A 40 40.46 -3.02 31.22
N LEU A 41 40.04 -3.69 32.29
CA LEU A 41 38.78 -4.43 32.42
C LEU A 41 37.59 -3.54 32.00
N SER A 42 37.04 -3.83 30.83
CA SER A 42 35.75 -3.31 30.40
C SER A 42 34.68 -4.26 30.90
N THR A 43 33.93 -3.85 31.92
CA THR A 43 32.75 -4.53 32.42
C THR A 43 31.76 -4.68 31.27
N SER A 44 31.64 -5.89 30.72
CA SER A 44 30.61 -6.20 29.74
C SER A 44 29.27 -6.26 30.45
N SER A 45 28.53 -5.14 30.46
CA SER A 45 27.09 -5.20 30.67
C SER A 45 26.48 -5.91 29.46
N GLN A 46 26.33 -7.23 29.56
CA GLN A 46 25.44 -7.98 28.69
C GLN A 46 24.01 -7.50 28.95
N ALA A 47 23.60 -6.47 28.22
CA ALA A 47 22.19 -6.21 27.99
C ALA A 47 21.66 -7.38 27.17
N SER A 48 20.99 -8.32 27.82
CA SER A 48 20.22 -9.35 27.15
C SER A 48 19.11 -8.66 26.35
N ALA A 49 19.35 -8.49 25.05
CA ALA A 49 18.30 -8.16 24.11
C ALA A 49 17.31 -9.33 24.14
N GLN A 50 16.21 -9.16 24.86
CA GLN A 50 15.07 -10.07 24.78
C GLN A 50 14.58 -10.05 23.34
N SER A 51 14.96 -11.09 22.58
CA SER A 51 14.40 -11.35 21.27
C SER A 51 12.91 -11.64 21.48
N LYS A 52 12.06 -10.63 21.21
CA LYS A 52 10.61 -10.84 21.15
C LYS A 52 10.37 -11.99 20.17
N THR A 53 9.85 -13.11 20.66
CA THR A 53 9.46 -14.25 19.84
C THR A 53 8.46 -13.74 18.80
N GLN A 54 8.88 -13.68 17.54
CA GLN A 54 8.03 -13.26 16.45
C GLN A 54 7.01 -14.38 16.20
N ILE A 55 5.72 -14.06 16.25
CA ILE A 55 4.68 -15.01 15.91
C ILE A 55 4.70 -15.15 14.38
N LEU A 56 5.03 -16.34 13.92
CA LEU A 56 4.95 -16.74 12.52
C LEU A 56 3.74 -17.67 12.35
N TRP A 57 2.97 -17.48 11.28
CA TRP A 57 1.93 -18.44 10.89
C TRP A 57 2.09 -18.84 9.43
N GLN A 58 1.57 -20.02 9.10
CA GLN A 58 1.60 -20.53 7.74
C GLN A 58 0.37 -20.05 6.96
N GLN A 59 0.61 -19.48 5.78
CA GLN A 59 -0.43 -19.04 4.85
C GLN A 59 -0.26 -19.71 3.50
N ARG A 60 -1.36 -20.22 2.94
CA ARG A 60 -1.40 -20.71 1.56
C ARG A 60 -1.52 -19.54 0.59
N ILE A 61 -0.68 -19.56 -0.44
CA ILE A 61 -0.67 -18.57 -1.51
C ILE A 61 -0.78 -19.32 -2.83
N PHE A 62 -1.88 -19.10 -3.54
CA PHE A 62 -2.17 -19.77 -4.80
C PHE A 62 -1.40 -19.12 -5.96
N VAL A 63 -1.08 -19.88 -7.00
CA VAL A 63 -0.31 -19.40 -8.16
C VAL A 63 -1.10 -19.64 -9.45
N GLY A 64 -1.48 -18.55 -10.12
CA GLY A 64 -2.26 -18.54 -11.36
C GLY A 64 -3.72 -18.94 -11.15
N THR A 65 -3.96 -20.21 -10.82
CA THR A 65 -5.26 -20.78 -10.49
C THR A 65 -5.28 -21.28 -9.05
N MET A 66 -6.45 -21.70 -8.55
CA MET A 66 -6.58 -22.29 -7.22
C MET A 66 -6.05 -23.73 -7.11
N GLN A 67 -5.33 -24.24 -8.12
CA GLN A 67 -4.84 -25.62 -8.17
C GLN A 67 -3.41 -25.78 -7.67
N LYS A 68 -2.58 -24.74 -7.82
CA LYS A 68 -1.19 -24.71 -7.36
C LYS A 68 -1.06 -23.71 -6.23
N TYR A 69 -0.34 -24.06 -5.18
CA TYR A 69 -0.07 -23.17 -4.07
C TYR A 69 1.30 -23.42 -3.46
N VAL A 70 1.83 -22.39 -2.80
CA VAL A 70 2.95 -22.48 -1.87
C VAL A 70 2.45 -22.19 -0.46
N VAL A 71 3.17 -22.69 0.55
CA VAL A 71 2.95 -22.32 1.94
C VAL A 71 4.09 -21.40 2.34
N VAL A 72 3.75 -20.22 2.83
CA VAL A 72 4.70 -19.21 3.27
C VAL A 72 4.48 -18.94 4.75
N GLU A 73 5.57 -18.78 5.50
CA GLU A 73 5.52 -18.28 6.86
C GLU A 73 5.40 -16.76 6.84
N ILE A 74 4.28 -16.25 7.34
CA ILE A 74 4.01 -14.82 7.47
C ILE A 74 4.34 -14.40 8.89
N GLY A 75 5.21 -13.39 9.01
CA GLY A 75 5.44 -12.65 10.23
C GLY A 75 5.03 -11.18 10.09
N PRO A 76 5.20 -10.37 11.16
CA PRO A 76 4.77 -8.97 11.17
C PRO A 76 5.43 -8.08 10.11
N SER A 77 6.59 -8.49 9.58
CA SER A 77 7.33 -7.74 8.56
C SER A 77 7.25 -8.34 7.15
N THR A 78 6.57 -9.48 6.96
CA THR A 78 6.51 -10.15 5.66
C THR A 78 5.71 -9.31 4.67
N ILE A 79 6.34 -8.90 3.58
CA ILE A 79 5.71 -8.10 2.53
C ILE A 79 5.44 -8.92 1.26
N ALA A 80 4.47 -8.47 0.46
CA ALA A 80 4.09 -9.16 -0.77
C ALA A 80 5.26 -9.36 -1.77
N GLY A 81 6.20 -8.42 -1.81
CA GLY A 81 7.38 -8.50 -2.69
C GLY A 81 8.33 -9.63 -2.33
N GLU A 82 8.53 -9.92 -1.05
CA GLU A 82 9.35 -11.04 -0.59
C GLU A 82 8.71 -12.37 -0.98
N VAL A 83 7.38 -12.47 -0.82
CA VAL A 83 6.63 -13.65 -1.26
C VAL A 83 6.79 -13.88 -2.76
N LEU A 84 6.66 -12.83 -3.59
CA LEU A 84 6.86 -12.96 -5.03
C LEU A 84 8.28 -13.48 -5.35
N GLN A 85 9.31 -12.98 -4.66
CA GLN A 85 10.69 -13.44 -4.83
C GLN A 85 10.87 -14.91 -4.42
N ILE A 86 10.26 -15.35 -3.31
CA ILE A 86 10.32 -16.74 -2.85
C ILE A 86 9.69 -17.67 -3.89
N VAL A 87 8.52 -17.31 -4.42
CA VAL A 87 7.80 -18.13 -5.40
C VAL A 87 8.51 -18.14 -6.75
N ASP A 88 9.11 -17.02 -7.15
CA ASP A 88 9.94 -16.91 -8.35
C ASP A 88 11.19 -17.79 -8.25
N ALA A 89 11.90 -17.74 -7.12
CA ALA A 89 13.10 -18.56 -6.86
C ALA A 89 12.81 -20.08 -6.85
N GLN A 90 11.55 -20.48 -6.62
CA GLN A 90 11.09 -21.87 -6.72
C GLN A 90 10.75 -22.28 -8.16
N GLY A 91 10.90 -21.39 -9.16
CA GLY A 91 10.55 -21.64 -10.55
C GLY A 91 9.05 -21.79 -10.79
N MET A 92 8.22 -21.24 -9.90
CA MET A 92 6.76 -21.35 -9.99
C MET A 92 6.10 -20.23 -10.77
N LEU A 93 6.86 -19.16 -11.07
CA LEU A 93 6.42 -18.07 -11.94
C LEU A 93 7.03 -18.28 -13.32
N GLU A 94 6.19 -18.33 -14.34
CA GLU A 94 6.66 -18.46 -15.71
C GLU A 94 7.44 -17.21 -16.15
N GLU A 95 8.67 -17.41 -16.62
CA GLU A 95 9.44 -16.43 -17.37
C GLU A 95 8.81 -16.24 -18.76
N GLY A 96 8.51 -15.00 -19.18
CA GLY A 96 7.98 -14.81 -20.53
C GLY A 96 7.48 -13.42 -20.90
N ALA A 97 7.61 -13.12 -22.19
CA ALA A 97 7.42 -11.84 -22.90
C ALA A 97 5.98 -11.29 -22.98
N ALA A 98 5.11 -11.63 -22.03
CA ALA A 98 3.79 -11.01 -21.95
C ALA A 98 3.92 -9.62 -21.29
N ALA A 99 3.28 -8.60 -21.87
CA ALA A 99 3.20 -7.28 -21.24
C ALA A 99 2.63 -7.40 -19.81
N GLY A 100 3.22 -6.67 -18.86
CA GLY A 100 2.80 -6.66 -17.45
C GLY A 100 3.82 -7.30 -16.50
N GLY A 101 3.33 -7.87 -15.40
CA GLY A 101 4.14 -8.56 -14.40
C GLY A 101 3.30 -9.35 -13.40
N TRP A 102 3.96 -10.09 -12.52
CA TRP A 102 3.30 -10.84 -11.45
C TRP A 102 3.00 -9.95 -10.26
N MET A 103 1.78 -10.04 -9.73
CA MET A 103 1.41 -9.43 -8.46
C MET A 103 0.69 -10.45 -7.59
N LEU A 104 0.80 -10.25 -6.28
CA LEU A 104 -0.09 -10.87 -5.32
C LEU A 104 -1.44 -10.15 -5.36
N TRP A 105 -2.53 -10.86 -5.11
CA TRP A 105 -3.88 -10.35 -5.07
C TRP A 105 -4.58 -10.88 -3.84
N GLU A 106 -5.32 -9.98 -3.19
CA GLU A 106 -6.29 -10.33 -2.16
C GLU A 106 -7.61 -10.64 -2.87
N VAL A 107 -8.14 -11.85 -2.65
CA VAL A 107 -9.46 -12.25 -3.11
C VAL A 107 -10.40 -12.26 -1.91
N ALA A 108 -11.20 -11.21 -1.79
CA ALA A 108 -12.23 -11.04 -0.77
C ALA A 108 -13.51 -11.79 -1.21
N GLN A 109 -13.52 -13.11 -1.01
CA GLN A 109 -14.62 -14.01 -1.42
C GLN A 109 -15.92 -13.73 -0.66
N ASP A 110 -15.83 -13.28 0.58
CA ASP A 110 -16.96 -12.81 1.37
C ASP A 110 -17.76 -11.70 0.67
N PHE A 111 -17.09 -10.87 -0.14
CA PHE A 111 -17.72 -9.80 -0.93
C PHE A 111 -17.72 -10.03 -2.45
N GLY A 112 -17.06 -11.07 -2.95
CA GLY A 112 -17.02 -11.36 -4.39
C GLY A 112 -16.24 -10.33 -5.19
N MET A 113 -15.10 -9.92 -4.65
CA MET A 113 -14.21 -8.92 -5.26
C MET A 113 -12.74 -9.23 -4.97
N GLU A 114 -11.85 -8.55 -5.66
CA GLU A 114 -10.41 -8.74 -5.49
C GLU A 114 -9.64 -7.44 -5.75
N ARG A 115 -8.43 -7.34 -5.20
CA ARG A 115 -7.53 -6.21 -5.48
C ARG A 115 -6.08 -6.64 -5.64
N PRO A 116 -5.28 -5.92 -6.43
CA PRO A 116 -3.84 -6.12 -6.47
C PRO A 116 -3.22 -5.68 -5.14
N VAL A 117 -2.31 -6.49 -4.62
CA VAL A 117 -1.50 -6.21 -3.45
C VAL A 117 -0.13 -5.74 -3.92
N ARG A 118 0.22 -4.50 -3.60
CA ARG A 118 1.49 -3.87 -4.00
C ARG A 118 2.64 -4.61 -3.33
N SER A 119 3.80 -4.67 -3.98
CA SER A 119 4.98 -5.42 -3.49
C SER A 119 5.49 -4.95 -2.12
N PHE A 120 5.08 -3.77 -1.69
CA PHE A 120 5.43 -3.19 -0.41
C PHE A 120 4.28 -3.27 0.60
N GLU A 121 3.18 -3.98 0.39
CA GLU A 121 2.17 -4.14 1.45
C GLU A 121 2.54 -5.27 2.42
N SER A 122 2.17 -5.11 3.70
CA SER A 122 2.33 -6.12 4.74
C SER A 122 1.26 -7.19 4.59
N LEU A 123 1.65 -8.46 4.50
CA LEU A 123 0.65 -9.53 4.46
C LEU A 123 -0.02 -9.75 5.81
N ALA A 124 0.66 -9.40 6.90
CA ALA A 124 0.07 -9.50 8.22
C ALA A 124 -1.14 -8.58 8.38
N ASP A 125 -1.01 -7.32 7.93
CA ASP A 125 -2.10 -6.35 8.00
C ASP A 125 -3.31 -6.81 7.16
N ILE A 126 -3.04 -7.36 5.96
CA ILE A 126 -4.08 -7.87 5.07
C ILE A 126 -4.81 -9.06 5.71
N CYS A 127 -4.08 -10.08 6.16
CA CYS A 127 -4.69 -11.27 6.75
C CYS A 127 -5.43 -10.97 8.06
N ASN A 128 -4.90 -10.05 8.88
CA ASN A 128 -5.53 -9.64 10.14
C ASN A 128 -6.82 -8.80 9.94
N SER A 129 -7.00 -8.21 8.75
CA SER A 129 -8.24 -7.50 8.40
C SER A 129 -9.40 -8.44 8.06
N TRP A 130 -9.11 -9.71 7.81
CA TRP A 130 -10.13 -10.67 7.38
C TRP A 130 -11.03 -11.08 8.54
N ASN A 131 -12.27 -11.41 8.20
CA ASN A 131 -13.18 -11.99 9.16
C ASN A 131 -12.74 -13.42 9.50
N THR A 132 -12.20 -13.63 10.71
CA THR A 132 -11.71 -14.92 11.19
C THR A 132 -12.80 -15.98 11.32
N ASP A 133 -14.07 -15.57 11.48
CA ASP A 133 -15.21 -16.50 11.55
C ASP A 133 -15.53 -17.11 10.17
N LYS A 134 -15.10 -16.45 9.09
CA LYS A 134 -15.34 -16.84 7.70
C LYS A 134 -14.02 -16.90 6.95
N ILE A 135 -13.33 -18.03 7.07
CA ILE A 135 -12.06 -18.28 6.35
C ILE A 135 -12.34 -18.59 4.87
N VAL A 136 -12.78 -17.57 4.12
CA VAL A 136 -13.10 -17.66 2.69
C VAL A 136 -12.15 -16.83 1.83
N ASN A 137 -11.49 -15.84 2.43
CA ASN A 137 -10.56 -14.94 1.75
C ASN A 137 -9.21 -15.64 1.53
N LEU A 138 -8.54 -15.29 0.45
CA LEU A 138 -7.32 -15.97 0.03
C LEU A 138 -6.38 -15.03 -0.73
N LEU A 139 -5.12 -15.45 -0.84
CA LEU A 139 -4.09 -14.76 -1.62
C LEU A 139 -3.77 -15.55 -2.89
N VAL A 140 -3.72 -14.85 -4.03
CA VAL A 140 -3.38 -15.44 -5.35
C VAL A 140 -2.30 -14.60 -6.03
N ILE A 141 -1.29 -15.25 -6.58
CA ILE A 141 -0.31 -14.64 -7.48
C ILE A 141 -0.82 -14.78 -8.91
N LYS A 142 -1.00 -13.67 -9.63
CA LYS A 142 -1.41 -13.68 -11.05
C LYS A 142 -0.71 -12.60 -11.87
N LYS A 143 -0.55 -12.87 -13.17
CA LYS A 143 -0.06 -11.89 -14.15
C LYS A 143 -1.08 -10.76 -14.32
N THR A 144 -0.59 -9.52 -14.39
CA THR A 144 -1.42 -8.32 -14.56
C THR A 144 -0.65 -7.19 -15.23
N LEU A 145 -1.37 -6.36 -16.00
CA LEU A 145 -0.84 -5.12 -16.57
C LEU A 145 -0.63 -4.02 -15.52
N LEU A 146 -1.19 -4.18 -14.31
CA LEU A 146 -1.06 -3.22 -13.21
C LEU A 146 0.31 -3.28 -12.53
N ALA A 147 1.09 -4.35 -12.71
CA ALA A 147 2.37 -4.54 -12.04
C ALA A 147 3.34 -3.36 -12.22
N PRO A 148 3.61 -2.87 -13.46
CA PRO A 148 4.44 -1.68 -13.64
C PRO A 148 3.79 -0.41 -13.06
N VAL A 149 2.47 -0.27 -13.18
CA VAL A 149 1.71 0.93 -12.76
C VAL A 149 1.69 1.08 -11.23
N LEU A 150 1.59 -0.02 -10.50
CA LEU A 150 1.51 -0.05 -9.04
C LEU A 150 2.86 -0.39 -8.37
N SER A 151 3.93 -0.39 -9.15
CA SER A 151 5.29 -0.61 -8.65
C SER A 151 5.73 0.53 -7.73
N ARG A 152 6.71 0.26 -6.86
CA ARG A 152 7.26 1.28 -5.95
C ARG A 152 7.86 2.48 -6.71
N SER A 153 8.45 2.25 -7.88
CA SER A 153 9.03 3.31 -8.72
C SER A 153 7.97 4.13 -9.48
N ALA A 154 6.75 3.61 -9.63
CA ALA A 154 5.64 4.29 -10.29
C ALA A 154 4.74 5.08 -9.33
N VAL A 155 5.02 5.05 -8.01
CA VAL A 155 4.26 5.84 -7.04
C VAL A 155 4.38 7.33 -7.40
N PRO A 156 3.25 8.05 -7.57
CA PRO A 156 3.28 9.43 -8.01
C PRO A 156 3.86 10.34 -6.92
N ARG A 157 4.38 11.51 -7.30
CA ARG A 157 4.94 12.50 -6.36
C ARG A 157 3.87 13.22 -5.54
N SER A 158 2.64 13.24 -6.04
CA SER A 158 1.46 13.76 -5.37
C SER A 158 0.32 12.78 -5.56
N SER A 159 -0.65 12.81 -4.64
CA SER A 159 -1.83 11.96 -4.80
C SER A 159 -2.62 12.34 -6.03
N PRO A 160 -3.08 11.35 -6.80
CA PRO A 160 -4.02 11.56 -7.88
C PRO A 160 -5.28 12.28 -7.40
N ILE A 161 -5.83 13.07 -8.31
CA ILE A 161 -7.18 13.65 -8.22
C ILE A 161 -8.04 13.02 -9.32
N CYS A 162 -9.32 12.82 -9.04
CA CYS A 162 -10.29 12.31 -10.00
C CYS A 162 -11.68 12.74 -9.59
N SER A 163 -12.50 13.20 -10.53
CA SER A 163 -13.84 13.68 -10.24
C SER A 163 -14.79 13.28 -11.36
N GLY A 164 -16.03 12.94 -11.04
CA GLY A 164 -17.00 12.55 -12.04
C GLY A 164 -18.30 12.00 -11.47
N TYR A 165 -19.33 11.94 -12.32
CA TYR A 165 -20.59 11.33 -11.94
C TYR A 165 -20.49 9.79 -11.96
N VAL A 166 -20.97 9.18 -10.88
CA VAL A 166 -21.08 7.71 -10.73
C VAL A 166 -22.47 7.35 -10.22
N GLN A 167 -22.87 6.09 -10.40
CA GLN A 167 -24.00 5.51 -9.66
C GLN A 167 -23.47 4.94 -8.35
N TYR A 168 -23.90 5.46 -7.22
CA TYR A 168 -23.53 5.01 -5.88
C TYR A 168 -24.63 4.14 -5.26
N GLU A 169 -24.25 2.97 -4.76
CA GLU A 169 -25.17 2.06 -4.06
C GLU A 169 -25.29 2.42 -2.56
N HIS A 170 -26.13 3.41 -2.25
CA HIS A 170 -26.35 3.84 -0.86
C HIS A 170 -27.10 2.82 0.01
N LYS A 171 -27.82 1.88 -0.61
CA LYS A 171 -28.45 0.71 0.02
C LYS A 171 -28.43 -0.43 -0.99
N ARG A 172 -28.36 -1.68 -0.53
CA ARG A 172 -28.33 -2.85 -1.41
C ARG A 172 -29.44 -2.81 -2.48
N GLY A 173 -29.04 -2.83 -3.74
CA GLY A 173 -29.89 -2.74 -4.93
C GLY A 173 -30.44 -1.35 -5.25
N LYS A 174 -30.18 -0.33 -4.42
CA LYS A 174 -30.69 1.04 -4.59
C LYS A 174 -29.55 1.99 -4.93
N TRP A 175 -29.62 2.51 -6.15
CA TRP A 175 -28.58 3.33 -6.74
C TRP A 175 -28.98 4.79 -6.83
N GLN A 176 -28.02 5.69 -6.69
CA GLN A 176 -28.20 7.14 -6.84
C GLN A 176 -27.06 7.72 -7.67
N LYS A 177 -27.39 8.58 -8.63
CA LYS A 177 -26.38 9.38 -9.32
C LYS A 177 -25.78 10.37 -8.33
N ARG A 178 -24.46 10.31 -8.13
CA ARG A 178 -23.69 11.20 -7.26
C ARG A 178 -22.45 11.70 -8.00
N TRP A 179 -21.99 12.87 -7.62
CA TRP A 179 -20.67 13.35 -7.99
C TRP A 179 -19.67 12.79 -6.97
N LEU A 180 -18.69 12.02 -7.45
CA LEU A 180 -17.61 11.44 -6.65
C LEU A 180 -16.35 12.27 -6.89
N ASP A 181 -15.67 12.63 -5.82
CA ASP A 181 -14.40 13.35 -5.82
C ASP A 181 -13.34 12.57 -5.05
N LEU A 182 -12.22 12.26 -5.70
CA LEU A 182 -10.97 11.85 -5.09
C LEU A 182 -10.07 13.08 -4.95
N ARG A 183 -9.81 13.47 -3.71
CA ARG A 183 -8.89 14.56 -3.35
C ARG A 183 -8.35 14.30 -1.96
N GLU A 184 -7.15 14.80 -1.66
CA GLU A 184 -6.57 14.68 -0.30
C GLU A 184 -6.58 13.23 0.22
N HIS A 185 -6.27 12.27 -0.67
CA HIS A 185 -6.26 10.83 -0.36
C HIS A 185 -7.60 10.29 0.17
N SER A 186 -8.71 10.96 -0.13
CA SER A 186 -10.02 10.64 0.41
C SER A 186 -11.10 10.75 -0.67
N LEU A 187 -12.18 10.01 -0.48
CA LEU A 187 -13.34 10.05 -1.36
C LEU A 187 -14.45 10.88 -0.72
N PHE A 188 -15.09 11.71 -1.54
CA PHE A 188 -16.22 12.55 -1.15
C PHE A 188 -17.37 12.37 -2.13
N LEU A 189 -18.60 12.43 -1.63
CA LEU A 189 -19.82 12.38 -2.43
C LEU A 189 -20.58 13.70 -2.33
N SER A 190 -21.15 14.15 -3.44
CA SER A 190 -22.07 15.29 -3.49
C SER A 190 -23.22 15.02 -4.47
N LYS A 191 -24.28 15.83 -4.39
CA LYS A 191 -25.40 15.73 -5.36
C LYS A 191 -24.98 16.19 -6.76
N ARG A 192 -24.05 17.17 -6.84
CA ARG A 192 -23.64 17.84 -8.08
C ARG A 192 -22.17 18.26 -8.03
N ASP A 193 -21.63 18.61 -9.18
CA ASP A 193 -20.24 18.99 -9.50
C ASP A 193 -19.74 20.33 -8.91
N GLY A 194 -20.30 20.80 -7.79
CA GLY A 194 -19.88 22.06 -7.14
C GLY A 194 -19.33 21.90 -5.73
N GLY A 195 -19.30 20.68 -5.18
CA GLY A 195 -18.75 20.38 -3.85
C GLY A 195 -19.45 21.03 -2.65
N LYS A 196 -20.48 21.88 -2.86
CA LYS A 196 -21.18 22.62 -1.78
C LYS A 196 -21.81 21.70 -0.74
N ASP A 197 -22.29 20.54 -1.17
CA ASP A 197 -22.88 19.50 -0.33
C ASP A 197 -21.99 18.25 -0.28
N SER A 198 -20.67 18.45 -0.40
CA SER A 198 -19.66 17.39 -0.28
C SER A 198 -19.71 16.76 1.10
N VAL A 199 -19.95 15.46 1.13
CA VAL A 199 -19.90 14.60 2.31
C VAL A 199 -18.67 13.70 2.20
N PHE A 200 -17.86 13.65 3.25
CA PHE A 200 -16.76 12.69 3.35
C PHE A 200 -17.31 11.26 3.32
N LEU A 201 -16.75 10.42 2.46
CA LEU A 201 -17.14 9.03 2.34
C LEU A 201 -16.15 8.13 3.09
N CYS A 202 -14.89 8.12 2.66
CA CYS A 202 -13.85 7.30 3.26
C CYS A 202 -12.45 7.84 2.97
N SER A 203 -11.46 7.46 3.79
CA SER A 203 -10.06 7.80 3.59
C SER A 203 -9.30 6.62 2.98
N LEU A 204 -8.45 6.88 2.00
CA LEU A 204 -7.51 5.89 1.45
C LEU A 204 -6.34 5.63 2.40
N ASN A 205 -6.40 6.07 3.66
CA ASN A 205 -5.49 5.60 4.71
C ASN A 205 -5.80 4.16 5.14
N ASN A 206 -7.07 3.78 5.07
CA ASN A 206 -7.55 2.46 5.48
C ASN A 206 -8.63 1.93 4.54
N PHE A 207 -8.73 2.46 3.31
CA PHE A 207 -9.56 1.92 2.23
C PHE A 207 -8.71 1.73 0.97
N ASP A 208 -9.10 0.77 0.13
CA ASP A 208 -8.47 0.53 -1.16
C ASP A 208 -9.52 0.19 -2.24
N GLY A 209 -9.11 0.23 -3.51
CA GLY A 209 -9.96 -0.07 -4.66
C GLY A 209 -10.00 -1.58 -4.97
N TYR A 210 -11.19 -2.09 -5.27
CA TYR A 210 -11.44 -3.51 -5.57
C TYR A 210 -12.21 -3.67 -6.89
N TYR A 211 -11.78 -4.67 -7.66
CA TYR A 211 -12.50 -5.19 -8.82
C TYR A 211 -13.62 -6.10 -8.34
N VAL A 212 -14.86 -5.79 -8.69
CA VAL A 212 -16.00 -6.66 -8.38
C VAL A 212 -16.03 -7.79 -9.40
N THR A 213 -15.84 -9.03 -8.94
CA THR A 213 -15.71 -10.21 -9.81
C THR A 213 -17.03 -10.96 -9.97
N ARG A 214 -17.93 -10.84 -8.99
CA ARG A 214 -19.27 -11.43 -9.07
C ARG A 214 -20.22 -10.50 -9.82
N PRO A 215 -21.10 -11.04 -10.68
CA PRO A 215 -22.13 -10.24 -11.33
C PRO A 215 -22.96 -9.48 -10.29
N HIS A 216 -23.06 -8.16 -10.47
CA HIS A 216 -23.82 -7.28 -9.57
C HIS A 216 -24.90 -6.54 -10.35
N LYS A 217 -26.12 -6.48 -9.80
CA LYS A 217 -27.26 -5.83 -10.47
C LYS A 217 -27.13 -4.31 -10.34
N ALA A 218 -26.43 -3.69 -11.29
CA ALA A 218 -26.12 -2.27 -11.29
C ALA A 218 -26.68 -1.53 -12.53
N PRO A 219 -26.88 -0.21 -12.48
CA PRO A 219 -27.42 0.56 -13.60
C PRO A 219 -26.43 0.76 -14.76
N LYS A 220 -25.13 0.56 -14.54
CA LYS A 220 -24.07 0.68 -15.55
C LYS A 220 -23.19 -0.58 -15.55
N PRO A 221 -22.56 -0.94 -16.68
CA PRO A 221 -21.94 -2.25 -16.86
C PRO A 221 -20.69 -2.48 -16.01
N TYR A 222 -19.96 -1.41 -15.68
CA TYR A 222 -18.74 -1.53 -14.87
C TYR A 222 -19.06 -1.25 -13.42
N VAL A 223 -18.73 -2.18 -12.53
CA VAL A 223 -18.89 -2.05 -11.08
C VAL A 223 -17.54 -2.17 -10.41
N PHE A 224 -17.22 -1.21 -9.55
CA PHE A 224 -16.04 -1.26 -8.69
C PHE A 224 -16.43 -0.95 -7.26
N ALA A 225 -15.58 -1.35 -6.33
CA ALA A 225 -15.80 -1.12 -4.91
C ALA A 225 -14.61 -0.42 -4.27
N VAL A 226 -14.88 0.27 -3.17
CA VAL A 226 -13.88 0.80 -2.26
C VAL A 226 -14.22 0.23 -0.89
N LYS A 227 -13.31 -0.59 -0.35
CA LYS A 227 -13.52 -1.36 0.89
C LYS A 227 -12.42 -1.02 1.88
N SER A 228 -12.77 -1.00 3.16
CA SER A 228 -11.78 -0.85 4.21
C SER A 228 -10.78 -2.03 4.24
N THR A 229 -9.52 -1.70 4.48
CA THR A 229 -8.43 -2.64 4.76
C THR A 229 -8.31 -2.96 6.25
N ASP A 230 -9.19 -2.42 7.10
CA ASP A 230 -9.28 -2.77 8.51
C ASP A 230 -10.27 -3.94 8.71
N SER A 231 -10.30 -4.48 9.93
CA SER A 231 -11.28 -5.49 10.30
C SER A 231 -12.71 -4.93 10.23
N LEU A 232 -13.64 -5.71 9.65
CA LEU A 232 -15.08 -5.40 9.65
C LEU A 232 -15.63 -5.19 11.07
N THR A 233 -15.01 -5.79 12.10
CA THR A 233 -15.42 -5.63 13.50
C THR A 233 -15.30 -4.21 14.03
N PHE A 234 -14.57 -3.33 13.34
CA PHE A 234 -14.47 -1.91 13.70
C PHE A 234 -15.65 -1.07 13.19
N PHE A 235 -16.57 -1.67 12.44
CA PHE A 235 -17.69 -0.96 11.81
C PHE A 235 -19.01 -1.39 12.44
N GLU A 236 -19.77 -0.43 12.96
CA GLU A 236 -21.13 -0.66 13.47
C GLU A 236 -22.09 -1.07 12.36
N ASN A 237 -21.89 -0.49 11.16
CA ASN A 237 -22.71 -0.74 10.00
C ASN A 237 -21.86 -1.18 8.80
N THR A 238 -22.22 -2.33 8.22
CA THR A 238 -21.53 -2.89 7.06
C THR A 238 -21.58 -1.97 5.83
N SER A 239 -22.55 -1.06 5.72
CA SER A 239 -22.60 -0.08 4.62
C SER A 239 -21.44 0.92 4.65
N ASP A 240 -20.79 1.07 5.79
CA ASP A 240 -19.66 1.99 5.97
C ASP A 240 -18.33 1.27 5.70
N TYR A 241 -18.36 -0.07 5.60
CA TYR A 241 -17.19 -0.91 5.32
C TYR A 241 -16.87 -1.03 3.82
N VAL A 242 -17.90 -1.00 2.98
CA VAL A 242 -17.80 -1.17 1.52
C VAL A 242 -18.71 -0.17 0.80
N HIS A 243 -18.14 0.55 -0.15
CA HIS A 243 -18.86 1.44 -1.04
C HIS A 243 -18.80 0.90 -2.47
N LEU A 244 -19.96 0.66 -3.09
CA LEU A 244 -20.06 0.20 -4.47
C LEU A 244 -20.45 1.34 -5.41
N PHE A 245 -19.79 1.35 -6.56
CA PHE A 245 -19.97 2.32 -7.61
C PHE A 245 -20.20 1.63 -8.94
N SER A 246 -20.94 2.28 -9.83
CA SER A 246 -21.21 1.79 -11.17
C SER A 246 -21.14 2.93 -12.19
N CYS A 247 -20.42 2.70 -13.28
CA CYS A 247 -20.16 3.69 -14.35
C CYS A 247 -19.85 2.99 -15.69
N THR A 248 -19.43 3.75 -16.70
CA THR A 248 -18.94 3.16 -17.95
C THR A 248 -17.59 2.47 -17.73
N GLU A 249 -17.22 1.53 -18.60
CA GLU A 249 -15.97 0.77 -18.45
C GLU A 249 -14.71 1.64 -18.44
N GLY A 250 -14.62 2.64 -19.32
CA GLY A 250 -13.48 3.55 -19.37
C GLY A 250 -13.34 4.39 -18.10
N GLU A 251 -14.46 4.95 -17.61
CA GLU A 251 -14.49 5.71 -16.36
C GLU A 251 -14.12 4.84 -15.16
N GLY A 252 -14.66 3.61 -15.10
CA GLY A 252 -14.43 2.69 -14.00
C GLY A 252 -13.00 2.20 -13.90
N LYS A 253 -12.36 1.90 -15.04
CA LYS A 253 -10.93 1.58 -15.09
C LYS A 253 -10.08 2.77 -14.62
N ASN A 254 -10.40 3.99 -15.06
CA ASN A 254 -9.73 5.19 -14.60
C ASN A 254 -9.92 5.41 -13.09
N TRP A 255 -11.14 5.25 -12.56
CA TRP A 255 -11.41 5.35 -11.12
C TRP A 255 -10.58 4.38 -10.30
N LEU A 256 -10.58 3.09 -10.66
CA LEU A 256 -9.79 2.09 -9.96
C LEU A 256 -8.30 2.40 -10.02
N GLU A 257 -7.76 2.75 -11.19
CA GLU A 257 -6.34 3.12 -11.30
C GLU A 257 -5.98 4.29 -10.40
N LYS A 258 -6.79 5.37 -10.39
CA LYS A 258 -6.53 6.56 -9.57
C LYS A 258 -6.64 6.26 -8.08
N ILE A 259 -7.62 5.47 -7.65
CA ILE A 259 -7.77 5.04 -6.26
C ILE A 259 -6.58 4.16 -5.84
N LEU A 260 -6.20 3.20 -6.68
CA LEU A 260 -5.07 2.32 -6.40
C LEU A 260 -3.76 3.12 -6.31
N LEU A 261 -3.52 4.07 -7.21
CA LEU A 261 -2.34 4.94 -7.16
C LEU A 261 -2.35 5.90 -5.96
N ALA A 262 -3.51 6.44 -5.58
CA ALA A 262 -3.65 7.27 -4.40
C ALA A 262 -3.37 6.49 -3.11
N ARG A 263 -3.83 5.23 -3.03
CA ARG A 263 -3.48 4.34 -1.91
C ARG A 263 -1.99 3.99 -1.90
N SER A 264 -1.38 3.75 -3.07
CA SER A 264 0.08 3.55 -3.18
C SER A 264 0.85 4.75 -2.61
N TYR A 265 0.39 5.96 -2.92
CA TYR A 265 0.99 7.20 -2.40
C TYR A 265 0.95 7.25 -0.87
N VAL A 266 -0.21 7.00 -0.27
CA VAL A 266 -0.38 7.01 1.19
C VAL A 266 0.56 6.01 1.86
N LEU A 267 0.53 4.75 1.41
CA LEU A 267 1.37 3.68 1.95
C LEU A 267 2.87 3.99 1.85
N TYR A 268 3.29 4.62 0.74
CA TYR A 268 4.69 5.01 0.55
C TYR A 268 5.10 6.14 1.50
N GLN A 269 4.22 7.14 1.71
CA GLN A 269 4.49 8.23 2.63
C GLN A 269 4.54 7.78 4.09
N GLU A 270 3.59 6.94 4.53
CA GLU A 270 3.59 6.37 5.88
C GLU A 270 4.90 5.62 6.17
N ARG A 271 5.37 4.80 5.23
CA ARG A 271 6.64 4.06 5.33
C ARG A 271 7.85 4.97 5.44
N ASN A 272 7.91 6.02 4.62
CA ASN A 272 9.05 6.95 4.62
C ASN A 272 9.10 7.78 5.91
N VAL A 273 7.94 8.21 6.42
CA VAL A 273 7.85 8.93 7.70
C VAL A 273 8.28 8.02 8.85
N LEU A 274 7.78 6.78 8.91
CA LEU A 274 8.16 5.83 9.95
C LEU A 274 9.66 5.47 9.87
N SER A 275 10.19 5.19 8.68
CA SER A 275 11.62 4.91 8.50
C SER A 275 12.52 6.10 8.87
N SER A 276 12.06 7.33 8.60
CA SER A 276 12.76 8.55 9.02
C SER A 276 12.66 8.75 10.53
N ALA A 277 11.52 8.46 11.16
CA ALA A 277 11.34 8.56 12.61
C ALA A 277 12.23 7.55 13.36
N THR A 278 12.39 6.32 12.87
CA THR A 278 13.34 5.35 13.46
C THR A 278 14.80 5.76 13.25
N ALA A 279 15.12 6.49 12.18
CA ALA A 279 16.44 7.11 12.01
C ALA A 279 16.64 8.34 12.93
N SER A 280 15.56 8.87 13.51
CA SER A 280 15.55 10.14 14.28
C SER A 280 15.35 9.98 15.79
N SER A 281 15.24 8.76 16.34
CA SER A 281 15.27 8.52 17.80
C SER A 281 16.52 7.68 18.12
N LEU A 282 17.54 8.13 18.87
CA LEU A 282 17.53 8.82 20.15
C LEU A 282 18.78 9.72 20.27
N MET A 283 18.68 11.02 20.02
CA MET A 283 19.55 11.98 20.70
C MET A 283 18.75 12.57 21.86
N ARG A 284 18.98 12.04 23.06
CA ARG A 284 18.61 12.72 24.30
C ARG A 284 19.21 14.12 24.22
N ALA A 285 18.37 15.13 24.03
CA ALA A 285 18.77 16.51 24.29
C ALA A 285 19.20 16.56 25.76
N GLY A 286 20.52 16.62 25.98
CA GLY A 286 21.07 16.80 27.30
C GLY A 286 20.46 18.07 27.89
N THR A 287 19.75 17.94 29.01
CA THR A 287 19.36 19.07 29.82
C THR A 287 20.64 19.75 30.31
N THR A 288 21.11 20.77 29.61
CA THR A 288 22.18 21.63 30.10
C THR A 288 21.62 22.44 31.26
N ARG A 289 22.34 22.36 32.39
CA ARG A 289 22.09 23.09 33.62
C ARG A 289 21.96 24.59 33.34
N ALA A 290 21.12 25.22 34.17
CA ALA A 290 20.93 26.66 34.27
C ALA A 290 22.24 27.45 34.19
N GLY A 291 22.28 28.43 33.29
CA GLY A 291 23.35 29.43 33.23
C GLY A 291 23.53 29.97 31.81
N GLN A 292 23.25 31.26 31.65
CA GLN A 292 23.53 32.11 30.49
C GLN A 292 22.50 32.11 29.35
N ARG A 293 21.58 33.08 29.48
CA ARG A 293 20.67 33.56 28.44
C ARG A 293 21.45 34.50 27.49
N PRO A 294 21.51 34.25 26.17
CA PRO A 294 21.97 35.25 25.22
C PRO A 294 20.94 36.38 25.13
N VAL A 295 21.42 37.61 25.25
CA VAL A 295 20.62 38.85 25.19
C VAL A 295 20.15 39.05 23.75
N GLN A 296 18.83 39.02 23.52
CA GLN A 296 18.24 39.55 22.29
C GLN A 296 17.73 40.97 22.54
N PRO A 297 17.93 41.91 21.59
CA PRO A 297 17.50 43.28 21.76
C PRO A 297 15.97 43.38 21.68
N LEU A 298 15.39 43.99 22.72
CA LEU A 298 13.97 44.24 22.86
C LEU A 298 13.56 45.40 21.94
N VAL A 299 12.80 45.12 20.88
CA VAL A 299 12.21 46.16 20.04
C VAL A 299 10.91 46.61 20.72
N ASN A 300 10.89 47.85 21.22
CA ASN A 300 9.70 48.50 21.75
C ASN A 300 8.73 48.81 20.60
N VAL A 301 7.57 48.16 20.58
CA VAL A 301 6.44 48.54 19.72
C VAL A 301 5.40 49.24 20.59
N SER A 302 5.25 50.55 20.38
CA SER A 302 4.24 51.39 21.01
C SER A 302 2.84 51.00 20.54
N ALA A 303 1.86 50.98 21.45
CA ALA A 303 0.47 50.69 21.14
C ALA A 303 -0.16 51.76 20.21
N PRO A 304 -1.01 51.38 19.23
CA PRO A 304 -1.70 52.34 18.38
C PRO A 304 -2.89 52.98 19.11
N LYS A 305 -3.03 54.29 18.89
CA LYS A 305 -4.11 55.15 19.38
C LYS A 305 -5.39 54.88 18.57
N VAL A 306 -6.52 54.72 19.25
CA VAL A 306 -7.84 54.50 18.65
C VAL A 306 -8.43 55.85 18.23
N ASP A 307 -8.62 56.05 16.93
CA ASP A 307 -9.45 57.13 16.38
C ASP A 307 -10.72 56.51 15.73
N PRO A 308 -11.88 57.19 15.80
CA PRO A 308 -13.16 56.64 15.33
C PRO A 308 -13.26 56.57 13.79
N PRO A 309 -14.09 55.66 13.24
CA PRO A 309 -14.09 55.35 11.82
C PRO A 309 -14.74 56.46 10.98
N SER A 310 -14.00 56.99 10.00
CA SER A 310 -14.57 57.72 8.87
C SER A 310 -15.10 56.72 7.85
N ILE A 311 -16.37 56.86 7.48
CA ILE A 311 -17.00 56.05 6.43
C ILE A 311 -16.72 56.77 5.11
N GLY A 312 -15.76 56.26 4.34
CA GLY A 312 -15.49 56.70 2.97
C GLY A 312 -15.03 55.51 2.15
N PHE A 313 -15.87 55.01 1.25
CA PHE A 313 -15.50 53.98 0.29
C PHE A 313 -14.82 54.60 -0.94
N GLU A 314 -13.76 53.96 -1.42
CA GLU A 314 -12.99 54.39 -2.60
C GLU A 314 -13.84 54.43 -3.88
N PRO A 315 -13.59 55.40 -4.79
CA PRO A 315 -14.27 55.45 -6.08
C PRO A 315 -13.86 54.26 -6.94
N GLY A 316 -14.77 53.30 -7.17
CA GLY A 316 -14.55 52.11 -7.99
C GLY A 316 -15.02 50.79 -7.38
N SER A 317 -15.45 50.80 -6.11
CA SER A 317 -15.98 49.59 -5.45
C SER A 317 -17.38 49.22 -5.95
N LEU A 318 -17.56 47.92 -6.26
CA LEU A 318 -18.82 47.32 -6.72
C LEU A 318 -19.97 47.35 -5.69
N LEU A 319 -19.73 47.87 -4.47
CA LEU A 319 -20.76 48.09 -3.45
C LEU A 319 -21.51 49.42 -3.57
N ALA A 320 -21.16 50.31 -4.51
CA ALA A 320 -21.79 51.64 -4.62
C ALA A 320 -23.20 51.64 -5.27
N LYS A 321 -23.72 50.50 -5.75
CA LYS A 321 -25.04 50.43 -6.40
C LYS A 321 -26.02 49.60 -5.58
N ARG A 322 -26.65 50.27 -4.60
CA ARG A 322 -28.02 49.98 -4.14
C ARG A 322 -28.48 51.10 -3.20
N GLN A 323 -29.21 52.07 -3.76
CA GLN A 323 -30.15 52.88 -2.99
C GLN A 323 -31.52 52.75 -3.66
N PRO A 324 -32.58 52.36 -2.92
CA PRO A 324 -33.94 52.57 -3.37
C PRO A 324 -34.39 54.02 -3.07
N ALA A 325 -35.43 54.44 -3.81
CA ALA A 325 -36.02 55.77 -3.88
C ALA A 325 -36.51 56.36 -2.55
#